data_AF-A0A4R3X2A3-F1
#
_entry.id   AF-A0A4R3X2A3-F1
#
_cell.length_a   1.000
_cell.length_b   1.000
_cell.length_c   1.000
_cell.angle_alpha   90.00
_cell.angle_beta   90.00
_cell.angle_gamma   90.00
#
_symmetry.space_group_name_H-M   'P 1'
#
loop_
_entity.id
_entity.type
_entity.pdbx_description
1 polymer ?
#
loop_
_entity_poly.entity_id
_entity_poly.type
_entity_poly.pdbx_seq_one_letter_code
_entity_poly.pdbx_strand_id
1 'polypeptide(L)'
;MNYTEAEAIFAEHGIQVVPAHVMPTVGQTRAIATLDRIRNRFGDHHARFVEEAAMANTLFDSPLFVKRARYVQELGSLEDVFDLLDDWPAEKRDATYEILAKACRMADQGIFPLPAIRENVRRFLLKQGVLANLEEVPPGSRRTADRNLCS
;
A
#
# COMPACT_ATOMS: atom_id res chain seq x y z
N MET A 1 -19.91 0.12 -23.02
CA MET A 1 -18.88 1.18 -23.08
C MET A 1 -17.53 0.47 -23.07
N ASN A 2 -16.66 0.77 -24.02
CA ASN A 2 -15.34 0.13 -24.13
C ASN A 2 -14.29 1.11 -23.56
N TYR A 3 -13.43 0.66 -22.64
CA TYR A 3 -12.49 1.49 -21.89
C TYR A 3 -11.02 1.13 -22.19
N THR A 4 -10.74 0.58 -23.37
CA THR A 4 -9.48 -0.07 -23.74
C THR A 4 -8.21 0.70 -23.33
N GLU A 5 -8.17 2.02 -23.49
CA GLU A 5 -7.01 2.84 -23.10
C GLU A 5 -6.87 3.00 -21.58
N ALA A 6 -7.97 3.16 -20.84
CA ALA A 6 -7.91 3.20 -19.37
C ALA A 6 -7.65 1.81 -18.79
N GLU A 7 -8.08 0.74 -19.47
CA GLU A 7 -7.72 -0.64 -19.10
C GLU A 7 -6.22 -0.86 -19.25
N ALA A 8 -5.59 -0.32 -20.29
CA ALA A 8 -4.14 -0.41 -20.49
C ALA A 8 -3.37 0.26 -19.34
N ILE A 9 -3.80 1.42 -18.85
CA ILE A 9 -3.16 2.11 -17.72
C ILE A 9 -3.21 1.23 -16.45
N PHE A 10 -4.35 0.63 -16.13
CA PHE A 10 -4.41 -0.30 -14.98
C PHE A 10 -3.60 -1.57 -15.21
N ALA A 11 -3.59 -2.10 -16.44
CA ALA A 11 -2.83 -3.30 -16.78
C ALA A 11 -1.30 -3.10 -16.70
N GLU A 12 -0.79 -1.88 -16.97
CA GLU A 12 0.62 -1.51 -16.77
C GLU A 12 1.09 -1.80 -15.33
N HIS A 13 0.18 -1.70 -14.36
CA HIS A 13 0.44 -1.92 -12.94
C HIS A 13 -0.10 -3.27 -12.42
N GLY A 14 -0.53 -4.16 -13.31
CA GLY A 14 -1.06 -5.48 -12.93
C GLY A 14 -2.45 -5.45 -12.27
N ILE A 15 -3.19 -4.33 -12.40
CA ILE A 15 -4.49 -4.15 -11.77
C ILE A 15 -5.59 -4.66 -12.68
N GLN A 16 -6.39 -5.60 -12.20
CA GLN A 16 -7.52 -6.13 -12.95
C GLN A 16 -8.78 -5.28 -12.75
N VAL A 17 -9.39 -4.84 -13.85
CA VAL A 17 -10.68 -4.15 -13.81
C VAL A 17 -11.81 -5.15 -13.60
N VAL A 18 -12.65 -4.92 -12.58
CA VAL A 18 -13.86 -5.71 -12.29
C VAL A 18 -15.12 -4.88 -12.50
N PRO A 19 -16.28 -5.53 -12.76
CA PRO A 19 -17.54 -4.80 -12.95
C PRO A 19 -17.92 -3.93 -11.75
N ALA A 20 -18.59 -2.80 -12.00
CA ALA A 20 -18.96 -1.83 -10.96
C ALA A 20 -19.79 -2.39 -9.79
N HIS A 21 -20.54 -3.47 -10.05
CA HIS A 21 -21.39 -4.15 -9.06
C HIS A 21 -20.65 -5.23 -8.25
N VAL A 22 -19.38 -5.52 -8.57
CA VAL A 22 -18.53 -6.47 -7.87
C VAL A 22 -17.65 -5.71 -6.87
N MET A 23 -17.48 -6.26 -5.68
CA MET A 23 -16.49 -5.74 -4.73
C MET A 23 -15.09 -6.19 -5.17
N PRO A 24 -14.17 -5.26 -5.46
CA PRO A 24 -12.80 -5.64 -5.85
C PRO A 24 -12.04 -6.26 -4.68
N THR A 25 -11.20 -7.25 -4.98
CA THR A 25 -10.16 -7.73 -4.05
C THR A 25 -8.86 -6.95 -4.25
N VAL A 26 -7.82 -7.28 -3.47
CA VAL A 26 -6.46 -6.77 -3.70
C VAL A 26 -6.04 -7.03 -5.15
N GLY A 27 -5.41 -6.04 -5.78
CA GLY A 27 -5.03 -6.07 -7.20
C GLY A 27 -6.19 -5.86 -8.17
N GLN A 28 -7.39 -5.48 -7.70
CA GLN A 28 -8.55 -5.23 -8.56
C GLN A 28 -9.14 -3.82 -8.36
N THR A 29 -9.78 -3.28 -9.39
CA THR A 29 -10.46 -1.98 -9.32
C THR A 29 -11.77 -1.96 -10.08
N ARG A 30 -12.71 -1.14 -9.61
CA ARG A 30 -13.97 -0.83 -10.32
C ARG A 30 -14.00 0.61 -10.87
N ALA A 31 -12.92 1.37 -10.71
CA ALA A 31 -12.87 2.80 -10.98
C ALA A 31 -12.61 3.17 -12.46
N ILE A 32 -12.82 2.24 -13.40
CA ILE A 32 -12.48 2.42 -14.83
C ILE A 32 -13.16 3.63 -15.47
N ALA A 33 -14.45 3.85 -15.17
CA ALA A 33 -15.18 5.01 -15.69
C ALA A 33 -14.70 6.35 -15.09
N THR A 34 -14.05 6.33 -13.92
CA THR A 34 -13.44 7.53 -13.33
C THR A 34 -12.11 7.82 -14.01
N LEU A 35 -11.26 6.81 -14.21
CA LEU A 35 -9.99 6.98 -14.91
C LEU A 35 -10.21 7.43 -16.37
N ASP A 36 -11.19 6.85 -17.07
CA ASP A 36 -11.54 7.24 -18.44
C ASP A 36 -12.01 8.72 -18.52
N ARG A 37 -12.77 9.20 -17.53
CA ARG A 37 -13.16 10.61 -17.45
C ARG A 37 -11.97 11.54 -17.22
N ILE A 38 -11.01 11.14 -16.39
CA ILE A 38 -9.78 11.90 -16.13
C ILE A 38 -8.94 11.94 -17.42
N ARG A 39 -8.74 10.79 -18.07
CA ARG A 39 -8.04 10.66 -19.35
C ARG A 39 -8.64 11.57 -20.40
N ASN A 40 -9.96 11.49 -20.62
CA ASN A 40 -10.66 12.30 -21.60
C ASN A 40 -10.57 13.81 -21.31
N ARG A 41 -10.38 14.21 -20.04
CA ARG A 41 -10.34 15.62 -19.64
C ARG A 41 -8.92 16.21 -19.63
N PHE A 42 -7.92 15.41 -19.29
CA PHE A 42 -6.56 15.90 -18.99
C PHE A 42 -5.45 15.17 -19.78
N GLY A 43 -5.80 14.17 -20.57
CA GLY A 43 -4.87 13.34 -21.35
C GLY A 43 -4.25 12.18 -20.56
N ASP A 44 -3.64 11.27 -21.31
CA ASP A 44 -3.11 9.99 -20.80
C ASP A 44 -2.03 10.16 -19.74
N HIS A 45 -1.11 11.12 -19.94
CA HIS A 45 -0.04 11.38 -18.99
C HIS A 45 -0.59 11.84 -17.63
N HIS A 46 -1.68 12.60 -17.63
CA HIS A 46 -2.32 13.02 -16.37
C HIS A 46 -3.06 11.85 -15.72
N ALA A 47 -3.74 11.01 -16.50
CA ALA A 47 -4.40 9.82 -15.98
C ALA A 47 -3.42 8.84 -15.33
N ARG A 48 -2.27 8.58 -15.96
CA ARG A 48 -1.18 7.78 -15.38
C ARG A 48 -0.65 8.39 -14.09
N PHE A 49 -0.36 9.69 -14.07
CA PHE A 49 0.13 10.36 -12.87
C PHE A 49 -0.87 10.29 -11.70
N VAL A 50 -2.18 10.40 -11.97
CA VAL A 50 -3.21 10.30 -10.94
C VAL A 50 -3.33 8.87 -10.41
N GLU A 51 -3.17 7.86 -11.25
CA GLU A 51 -3.13 6.45 -10.86
C GLU A 51 -1.89 6.17 -9.99
N GLU A 52 -0.71 6.57 -10.44
CA GLU A 52 0.55 6.48 -9.69
C GLU A 52 0.46 7.24 -8.36
N ALA A 53 -0.14 8.43 -8.33
CA ALA A 53 -0.32 9.20 -7.10
C ALA A 53 -1.33 8.55 -6.14
N ALA A 54 -2.37 7.89 -6.67
CA ALA A 54 -3.30 7.12 -5.85
C ALA A 54 -2.63 5.90 -5.23
N MET A 55 -1.76 5.20 -5.98
CA MET A 55 -0.91 4.13 -5.45
C MET A 55 0.08 4.67 -4.41
N ALA A 56 0.72 5.81 -4.71
CA ALA A 56 1.65 6.49 -3.80
C ALA A 56 0.98 7.00 -2.51
N ASN A 57 -0.33 7.25 -2.54
CA ASN A 57 -1.10 7.60 -1.35
C ASN A 57 -1.33 6.42 -0.40
N THR A 58 -0.67 5.28 -0.61
CA THR A 58 -0.58 4.16 0.36
C THR A 58 0.81 4.02 0.98
N LEU A 59 1.79 4.81 0.52
CA LEU A 59 3.16 4.78 0.99
C LEU A 59 3.29 5.41 2.38
N PHE A 60 4.18 4.85 3.19
CA PHE A 60 4.61 5.43 4.44
C PHE A 60 5.72 6.45 4.20
N ASP A 61 5.68 7.58 4.91
CA ASP A 61 6.76 8.58 4.90
C ASP A 61 8.10 8.01 5.37
N SER A 62 8.07 6.93 6.16
CA SER A 62 9.24 6.20 6.61
C SER A 62 8.90 4.71 6.69
N PRO A 63 9.66 3.82 6.04
CA PRO A 63 9.38 2.40 6.07
C PRO A 63 9.57 1.80 7.46
N LEU A 64 8.93 0.66 7.69
CA LEU A 64 9.20 -0.22 8.84
C LEU A 64 10.04 -1.41 8.38
N PHE A 65 10.84 -1.97 9.28
CA PHE A 65 11.68 -3.11 8.95
C PHE A 65 11.33 -4.30 9.83
N VAL A 66 11.11 -5.46 9.21
CA VAL A 66 10.75 -6.71 9.89
C VAL A 66 11.91 -7.69 9.78
N LYS A 67 12.36 -8.20 10.92
CA LYS A 67 13.36 -9.27 10.99
C LYS A 67 12.69 -10.60 10.67
N ARG A 68 13.01 -11.17 9.51
CA ARG A 68 12.66 -12.55 9.14
C ARG A 68 13.83 -13.48 9.45
N ALA A 69 13.62 -14.79 9.33
CA ALA A 69 14.64 -15.79 9.69
C ALA A 69 15.93 -15.68 8.85
N ARG A 70 15.86 -15.19 7.62
CA ARG A 70 16.99 -15.14 6.67
C ARG A 70 17.29 -13.75 6.09
N TYR A 71 16.43 -12.77 6.31
CA TYR A 71 16.55 -11.44 5.74
C TYR A 71 15.75 -10.41 6.55
N VAL A 72 15.97 -9.13 6.28
CA VAL A 72 15.14 -8.03 6.78
C VAL A 72 14.20 -7.61 5.64
N GLN A 73 12.90 -7.59 5.91
CA GLN A 73 11.88 -7.14 4.98
C GLN A 73 11.57 -5.66 5.24
N GLU A 74 11.59 -4.83 4.20
CA GLU A 74 11.11 -3.45 4.24
C GLU A 74 9.59 -3.42 4.04
N LEU A 75 8.87 -2.61 4.82
CA LEU A 75 7.46 -2.30 4.65
C LEU A 75 7.33 -0.80 4.36
N GLY A 76 7.24 -0.45 3.08
CA GLY A 76 7.15 0.92 2.60
C GLY A 76 5.72 1.40 2.37
N SER A 77 4.74 0.51 2.39
CA SER A 77 3.36 0.80 2.00
C SER A 77 2.34 0.01 2.81
N LEU A 78 1.06 0.34 2.62
CA LEU A 78 -0.05 -0.47 3.12
C LEU A 78 -0.11 -1.85 2.44
N GLU A 79 0.28 -1.96 1.18
CA GLU A 79 0.34 -3.22 0.43
C GLU A 79 1.36 -4.19 1.05
N ASP A 80 2.57 -3.72 1.36
CA ASP A 80 3.60 -4.53 2.04
C ASP A 80 3.10 -5.07 3.40
N VAL A 81 2.23 -4.31 4.07
CA VAL A 81 1.61 -4.72 5.33
C VAL A 81 0.57 -5.80 5.11
N PHE A 82 -0.21 -5.76 4.02
CA PHE A 82 -1.13 -6.84 3.70
C PHE A 82 -0.39 -8.13 3.40
N ASP A 83 0.69 -8.08 2.59
CA ASP A 83 1.54 -9.25 2.31
C ASP A 83 2.11 -9.86 3.60
N LEU A 84 2.61 -9.01 4.52
CA LEU A 84 3.07 -9.44 5.83
C LEU A 84 1.99 -10.17 6.63
N LEU A 85 0.76 -9.65 6.63
CA LEU A 85 -0.35 -10.17 7.42
C LEU A 85 -0.95 -11.45 6.83
N ASP A 86 -0.93 -11.60 5.51
CA ASP A 86 -1.38 -12.81 4.81
C ASP A 86 -0.46 -13.99 5.13
N ASP A 87 0.86 -13.74 5.15
CA ASP A 87 1.88 -14.71 5.56
C ASP A 87 2.00 -14.90 7.09
N TRP A 88 1.18 -14.20 7.88
CA TRP A 88 1.31 -14.26 9.34
C TRP A 88 0.85 -15.62 9.88
N PRO A 89 1.65 -16.32 10.71
CA PRO A 89 1.31 -17.66 11.20
C PRO A 89 -0.03 -17.69 11.94
N ALA A 90 -0.90 -18.65 11.61
CA ALA A 90 -2.25 -18.73 12.15
C ALA A 90 -2.26 -18.82 13.69
N GLU A 91 -1.30 -19.53 14.27
CA GLU A 91 -1.11 -19.67 15.70
C GLU A 91 -0.68 -18.37 16.41
N LYS A 92 -0.23 -17.37 15.65
CA LYS A 92 0.16 -16.03 16.14
C LYS A 92 -0.87 -14.94 15.83
N ARG A 93 -2.03 -15.30 15.27
CA ARG A 93 -3.13 -14.36 15.00
C ARG A 93 -3.96 -14.14 16.27
N ASP A 94 -3.47 -13.25 17.12
CA ASP A 94 -4.15 -12.85 18.35
C ASP A 94 -5.19 -11.74 18.10
N ALA A 95 -5.88 -11.28 19.15
CA ALA A 95 -6.84 -10.19 19.03
C ALA A 95 -6.22 -8.89 18.47
N THR A 96 -4.92 -8.67 18.65
CA THR A 96 -4.22 -7.49 18.11
C THR A 96 -4.03 -7.62 16.60
N TYR A 97 -3.77 -8.82 16.08
CA TYR A 97 -3.75 -9.09 14.63
C TYR A 97 -5.08 -8.73 13.98
N GLU A 98 -6.21 -9.18 14.54
CA GLU A 98 -7.54 -8.91 13.97
C GLU A 98 -7.89 -7.42 13.95
N ILE A 99 -7.56 -6.71 15.03
CA ILE A 99 -7.74 -5.25 15.11
C ILE A 99 -6.87 -4.54 14.07
N LEU A 100 -5.61 -4.95 13.92
CA LEU A 100 -4.70 -4.38 12.95
C LEU A 100 -5.17 -4.63 11.52
N ALA A 101 -5.52 -5.88 11.18
CA ALA A 101 -6.01 -6.25 9.85
C ALA A 101 -7.28 -5.47 9.47
N LYS A 102 -8.19 -5.27 10.43
CA LYS A 102 -9.36 -4.41 10.25
C LYS A 102 -8.97 -2.95 10.01
N ALA A 103 -8.03 -2.41 10.79
CA ALA A 103 -7.57 -1.04 10.61
C ALA A 103 -6.92 -0.83 9.23
N CYS A 104 -6.10 -1.77 8.76
CA CYS A 104 -5.52 -1.73 7.42
C CYS A 104 -6.59 -1.69 6.33
N ARG A 105 -7.64 -2.52 6.43
CA ARG A 105 -8.79 -2.48 5.50
C ARG A 105 -9.54 -1.14 5.54
N MET A 106 -9.67 -0.52 6.71
CA MET A 106 -10.28 0.82 6.81
C MET A 106 -9.38 1.90 6.18
N ALA A 107 -8.06 1.75 6.25
CA ALA A 107 -7.13 2.69 5.62
C ALA A 107 -7.12 2.57 4.09
N ASP A 108 -7.22 1.35 3.58
CA ASP A 108 -7.41 1.09 2.14
C ASP A 108 -8.68 1.77 1.60
N GLN A 109 -9.72 1.84 2.43
CA GLN A 109 -10.95 2.58 2.13
C GLN A 109 -10.85 4.11 2.34
N GLY A 110 -9.69 4.63 2.74
CA GLY A 110 -9.48 6.04 3.06
C GLY A 110 -10.15 6.52 4.36
N ILE A 111 -10.66 5.59 5.18
CA ILE A 111 -11.37 5.89 6.45
C ILE A 111 -10.38 6.11 7.59
N PHE A 112 -9.24 5.42 7.55
CA PHE A 112 -8.24 5.46 8.62
C PHE A 112 -6.90 6.03 8.12
N PRO A 113 -6.29 7.01 8.81
CA PRO A 113 -5.11 7.69 8.29
C PRO A 113 -3.88 6.77 8.28
N LEU A 114 -3.12 6.80 7.19
CA LEU A 114 -1.92 5.97 7.01
C LEU A 114 -0.84 6.15 8.08
N PRO A 115 -0.52 7.37 8.56
CA PRO A 115 0.41 7.52 9.67
C PRO A 115 -0.01 6.78 10.94
N ALA A 116 -1.33 6.69 11.19
CA ALA A 116 -1.85 5.94 12.33
C ALA A 116 -1.78 4.42 12.08
N ILE A 117 -2.00 3.94 10.86
CA ILE A 117 -1.73 2.54 10.52
C ILE A 117 -0.27 2.19 10.71
N ARG A 118 0.64 3.00 10.17
CA ARG A 118 2.09 2.79 10.33
C ARG A 118 2.46 2.63 11.81
N GLU A 119 1.96 3.50 12.67
CA GLU A 119 2.23 3.40 14.11
C GLU A 119 1.60 2.15 14.75
N ASN A 120 0.40 1.75 14.34
CA ASN A 120 -0.23 0.51 14.80
C ASN A 120 0.57 -0.73 14.36
N VAL A 121 1.04 -0.77 13.12
CA VAL A 121 1.92 -1.83 12.59
C VAL A 121 3.22 -1.86 13.40
N ARG A 122 3.86 -0.71 13.63
CA ARG A 122 5.09 -0.63 14.44
C ARG A 122 4.89 -1.23 15.84
N ARG A 123 3.81 -0.88 16.51
CA ARG A 123 3.47 -1.40 17.85
C ARG A 123 3.19 -2.90 17.82
N PHE A 124 2.52 -3.39 16.79
CA PHE A 124 2.29 -4.81 16.59
C PHE A 124 3.60 -5.56 16.39
N LEU A 125 4.47 -5.11 15.48
CA LEU A 125 5.78 -5.74 15.24
C LEU A 125 6.67 -5.73 16.49
N LEU A 126 6.64 -4.64 17.25
CA LEU A 126 7.36 -4.53 18.53
C LEU A 126 6.83 -5.55 19.55
N LYS A 127 5.50 -5.66 19.71
CA LYS A 127 4.86 -6.66 20.59
C LYS A 127 5.25 -8.09 20.21
N GLN A 128 5.39 -8.35 18.91
CA GLN A 128 5.75 -9.66 18.37
C GLN A 128 7.26 -9.93 18.38
N GLY A 129 8.08 -8.94 18.76
CA GLY A 129 9.54 -9.08 18.85
C GLY A 129 10.26 -9.20 17.50
N VAL A 130 9.62 -8.75 16.41
CA VAL A 130 10.15 -8.87 15.04
C VAL A 130 10.50 -7.54 14.39
N LEU A 131 10.29 -6.41 15.08
CA LEU A 131 10.69 -5.10 14.58
C LEU A 131 12.23 -5.01 14.55
N ALA A 132 12.81 -4.83 13.38
CA ALA A 132 14.24 -4.61 13.21
C ALA A 132 14.61 -3.16 13.53
N ASN A 133 15.79 -2.95 14.12
CA ASN A 133 16.30 -1.61 14.39
C ASN A 133 16.99 -1.05 13.13
N LEU A 134 16.88 0.25 12.89
CA LEU A 134 17.44 0.93 11.71
C LEU A 134 18.97 0.77 11.59
N GLU A 135 19.66 0.48 12.70
CA GLU A 135 21.11 0.22 12.71
C GLU A 135 21.49 -1.16 12.17
N GLU A 136 20.54 -2.12 12.10
CA GLU A 136 20.74 -3.44 11.49
C GLU A 136 20.47 -3.41 9.96
N VAL A 137 20.04 -2.27 9.42
CA VAL A 137 19.70 -2.08 8.00
C VAL A 137 20.87 -1.46 7.25
N PRO A 138 21.36 -2.05 6.14
CA PRO A 138 22.42 -1.46 5.34
C PRO A 138 22.10 -0.01 4.93
N PRO A 139 23.08 0.91 4.94
CA PRO A 139 22.86 2.34 4.69
C PRO A 139 22.09 2.68 3.40
N GLY A 140 22.13 1.81 2.39
CA GLY A 140 21.54 1.99 1.07
C GLY A 140 20.04 1.70 0.95
N SER A 141 19.40 1.10 1.95
CA SER A 141 17.94 0.89 1.98
C SER A 141 17.19 2.00 2.73
N ARG A 142 17.90 3.01 3.22
CA ARG A 142 17.27 4.22 3.77
C ARG A 142 16.75 5.05 2.61
N ARG A 143 15.48 4.85 2.23
CA ARG A 143 14.72 5.88 1.53
C ARG A 143 14.59 7.09 2.46
N THR A 144 15.59 7.96 2.40
CA THR A 144 15.51 9.30 2.98
C THR A 144 14.38 10.00 2.25
N ALA A 145 13.27 10.24 2.94
CA ALA A 145 12.24 11.19 2.51
C ALA A 145 12.82 12.61 2.58
N ASP A 146 13.83 12.91 1.78
CA ASP A 146 14.28 14.28 1.54
C ASP A 146 13.39 14.87 0.45
N ARG A 147 12.22 15.35 0.86
CA ARG A 147 11.51 16.40 0.12
C ARG A 147 11.71 17.72 0.86
N ASN A 148 12.96 18.15 0.95
CA ASN A 148 13.27 19.57 1.03
C ASN A 148 13.12 20.16 -0.39
N LEU A 149 11.91 20.55 -0.76
CA LEU A 149 11.71 21.52 -1.83
C LEU A 149 11.56 22.90 -1.18
N CYS A 150 12.70 23.53 -0.96
CA CYS A 150 12.83 24.96 -0.83
C CYS A 150 13.23 25.50 -2.21
N SER A 151 12.31 26.21 -2.87
CA SER A 151 12.59 27.32 -3.79
C SER A 151 11.28 28.00 -4.16
#